data_AF-A0A7S0DW28-F1
#
_entry.id   AF-A0A7S0DW28-F1
#
_cell.length_a   1.000
_cell.length_b   1.000
_cell.length_c   1.000
_cell.angle_alpha   90.00
_cell.angle_beta   90.00
_cell.angle_gamma   90.00
#
_symmetry.space_group_name_H-M   'P 1'
#
loop_
_entity.id
_entity.type
_entity.pdbx_description
1 polymer ?
#
loop_
_entity_poly.entity_id
_entity_poly.type
_entity_poly.pdbx_seq_one_letter_code
_entity_poly.pdbx_strand_id
1 'polypeptide(L)'
;ADTAEAEVAVAGVAADTEEVNKLFYKDNTWSATPTDGHPEMVPSDAKVSDAKLTTRTYGDGAKEWEIESPITFQYRVRESADVFALDSDVLLFGHLTTAEDLLRAKLRALKRVVVVDDNVYKLYGERIDAYFAHHDVQVKLMVLETTEENKDITMALKIAEAVHELGIDRRLDPVIAIGGGVCMDIVGFAASIYRRRTPYIR
;
A
#
# COMPACT_ATOMS: atom_id res chain seq x y z
N ALA A 1 14.91 21.03 29.15
CA ALA A 1 13.78 21.95 29.35
C ALA A 1 12.83 21.68 28.20
N ASP A 2 11.84 20.84 28.47
CA ASP A 2 10.79 20.48 27.51
C ASP A 2 9.96 21.74 27.25
N THR A 3 10.07 22.29 26.06
CA THR A 3 9.08 23.22 25.54
C THR A 3 7.89 22.38 25.10
N ALA A 4 6.91 22.23 26.00
CA ALA A 4 5.57 21.83 25.62
C ALA A 4 5.06 22.89 24.63
N GLU A 5 4.98 22.53 23.35
CA GLU A 5 4.29 23.33 22.36
C GLU A 5 2.83 23.46 22.83
N ALA A 6 2.42 24.69 23.13
CA ALA A 6 1.05 24.98 23.52
C ALA A 6 0.13 24.67 22.32
N GLU A 7 -0.75 23.69 22.49
CA GLU A 7 -1.77 23.30 21.53
C GLU A 7 -2.62 24.53 21.17
N VAL A 8 -2.58 24.92 19.89
CA VAL A 8 -3.39 26.03 19.39
C VAL A 8 -4.79 25.50 19.12
N ALA A 9 -5.68 25.62 20.11
CA ALA A 9 -7.10 25.31 19.91
C ALA A 9 -7.67 26.12 18.73
N VAL A 10 -8.39 25.46 17.81
CA VAL A 10 -8.93 26.05 16.58
C VAL A 10 -9.89 27.23 16.87
N ALA A 11 -10.43 27.32 18.09
CA ALA A 11 -11.35 28.36 18.52
C ALA A 11 -10.74 29.45 19.44
N GLY A 12 -9.46 29.37 19.85
CA GLY A 12 -8.88 30.32 20.81
C GLY A 12 -9.55 30.36 22.20
N VAL A 13 -10.47 29.42 22.47
CA VAL A 13 -11.20 29.23 23.73
C VAL A 13 -10.87 27.83 24.24
N ALA A 14 -10.60 27.69 25.54
CA ALA A 14 -10.36 26.40 26.17
C ALA A 14 -11.64 25.55 26.12
N ALA A 15 -11.49 24.25 25.84
CA ALA A 15 -12.59 23.30 25.93
C ALA A 15 -13.02 23.11 27.39
N ASP A 16 -14.33 22.92 27.63
CA ASP A 16 -14.87 22.61 28.96
C ASP A 16 -14.60 21.14 29.32
N THR A 17 -14.61 20.26 28.32
CA THR A 17 -14.30 18.84 28.47
C THR A 17 -13.46 18.36 27.30
N GLU A 18 -12.55 17.43 27.59
CA GLU A 18 -11.71 16.74 26.61
C GLU A 18 -11.70 15.25 26.92
N GLU A 19 -12.04 14.45 25.92
CA GLU A 19 -12.07 12.98 26.00
C GLU A 19 -11.18 12.40 24.90
N VAL A 20 -10.22 11.54 25.26
CA VAL A 20 -9.33 10.87 24.31
C VAL A 20 -9.62 9.37 24.32
N ASN A 21 -10.06 8.85 23.19
CA ASN A 21 -10.50 7.46 23.04
C ASN A 21 -9.66 6.75 21.97
N LYS A 22 -9.32 5.48 22.18
CA LYS A 22 -8.83 4.62 21.10
C LYS A 22 -10.00 4.16 20.23
N LEU A 23 -9.71 3.64 19.05
CA LEU A 23 -10.72 3.04 18.18
C LEU A 23 -10.60 1.51 18.17
N PHE A 24 -11.72 0.79 18.16
CA PHE A 24 -11.77 -0.66 17.94
C PHE A 24 -12.70 -1.03 16.79
N TYR A 25 -12.39 -2.14 16.11
CA TYR A 25 -13.15 -2.65 14.97
C TYR A 25 -13.80 -4.00 15.30
N LYS A 26 -15.11 -4.08 15.09
CA LYS A 26 -15.92 -5.30 15.17
C LYS A 26 -17.14 -5.20 14.27
N ASP A 27 -17.62 -6.32 13.72
CA ASP A 27 -18.85 -6.40 12.92
C ASP A 27 -18.92 -5.32 11.81
N ASN A 28 -17.79 -5.17 11.11
CA ASN A 28 -17.58 -4.20 10.04
C ASN A 28 -17.74 -2.71 10.43
N THR A 29 -17.61 -2.40 11.71
CA THR A 29 -17.83 -1.06 12.26
C THR A 29 -16.66 -0.66 13.17
N TRP A 30 -16.21 0.60 13.05
CA TRP A 30 -15.26 1.21 13.98
C TRP A 30 -16.03 1.95 15.08
N SER A 31 -15.57 1.84 16.33
CA SER A 31 -16.17 2.49 17.50
C SER A 31 -15.10 3.01 18.45
N ALA A 32 -15.39 4.10 19.15
CA ALA A 32 -14.52 4.61 20.21
C ALA A 32 -14.58 3.70 21.43
N THR A 33 -13.43 3.48 22.07
CA THR A 33 -13.36 2.82 23.38
C THR A 33 -14.08 3.69 24.42
N PRO A 34 -14.76 3.12 25.41
CA PRO A 34 -15.37 3.89 26.49
C PRO A 34 -14.32 4.73 27.24
N THR A 35 -14.69 5.95 27.61
CA THR A 35 -13.82 6.93 28.26
C THR A 35 -13.66 6.68 29.77
N ASP A 36 -14.57 5.90 30.35
CA ASP A 36 -14.86 5.73 31.77
C ASP A 36 -14.13 4.54 32.42
N GLY A 37 -13.07 4.02 31.79
CA GLY A 37 -12.26 2.96 32.37
C GLY A 37 -12.98 1.62 32.51
N HIS A 38 -14.00 1.39 31.68
CA HIS A 38 -14.77 0.15 31.53
C HIS A 38 -14.27 -0.69 30.33
N PRO A 39 -13.07 -1.31 30.40
CA PRO A 39 -12.49 -2.07 29.29
C PRO A 39 -13.35 -3.27 28.86
N GLU A 40 -14.26 -3.75 29.72
CA GLU A 40 -15.20 -4.85 29.43
C GLU A 40 -16.20 -4.55 28.32
N MET A 41 -16.44 -3.28 27.98
CA MET A 41 -17.30 -2.90 26.85
C MET A 41 -16.59 -3.03 25.50
N VAL A 42 -15.25 -3.19 25.48
CA VAL A 42 -14.51 -3.56 24.27
C VAL A 42 -14.58 -5.07 24.14
N PRO A 43 -15.20 -5.62 23.08
CA PRO A 43 -15.27 -7.06 22.90
C PRO A 43 -13.88 -7.68 22.83
N SER A 44 -13.69 -8.83 23.48
CA SER A 44 -12.36 -9.50 23.57
C SER A 44 -11.80 -9.93 22.22
N ASP A 45 -12.66 -10.11 21.22
CA ASP A 45 -12.34 -10.45 19.84
C ASP A 45 -12.20 -9.22 18.91
N ALA A 46 -12.43 -8.01 19.42
CA ALA A 46 -12.32 -6.78 18.63
C ALA A 46 -10.85 -6.43 18.34
N LYS A 47 -10.61 -5.87 17.16
CA LYS A 47 -9.28 -5.35 16.80
C LYS A 47 -9.16 -3.90 17.26
N VAL A 48 -8.33 -3.64 18.27
CA VAL A 48 -8.01 -2.28 18.73
C VAL A 48 -6.97 -1.64 17.81
N SER A 49 -7.16 -0.37 17.48
CA SER A 49 -6.25 0.47 16.71
C SER A 49 -5.45 1.40 17.63
N ASP A 50 -4.26 1.78 17.19
CA ASP A 50 -3.47 2.84 17.82
C ASP A 50 -3.95 4.24 17.45
N ALA A 51 -4.94 4.35 16.55
CA ALA A 51 -5.59 5.62 16.25
C ALA A 51 -6.36 6.14 17.46
N LYS A 52 -6.30 7.46 17.66
CA LYS A 52 -6.97 8.18 18.74
C LYS A 52 -8.01 9.13 18.16
N LEU A 53 -9.13 9.24 18.86
CA LEU A 53 -10.16 10.24 18.65
C LEU A 53 -10.21 11.11 19.90
N THR A 54 -9.85 12.38 19.77
CA THR A 54 -10.04 13.38 20.81
C THR A 54 -11.34 14.13 20.54
N THR A 55 -12.26 14.13 21.49
CA THR A 55 -13.50 14.91 21.43
C THR A 55 -13.43 16.03 22.45
N ARG A 56 -13.58 17.27 22.00
CA ARG A 56 -13.63 18.47 22.85
C ARG A 56 -15.02 19.08 22.80
N THR A 57 -15.58 19.46 23.94
CA THR A 57 -16.85 20.21 24.03
C THR A 57 -16.61 21.57 24.65
N TYR A 58 -17.19 22.62 24.08
CA TYR A 58 -17.02 24.01 24.50
C TYR A 58 -18.27 24.55 25.21
N GLY A 59 -18.14 25.66 25.94
CA GLY A 59 -19.23 26.24 26.73
C GLY A 59 -20.43 26.77 25.94
N ASP A 60 -20.30 26.93 24.61
CA ASP A 60 -21.41 27.23 23.70
C ASP A 60 -22.11 25.95 23.18
N GLY A 61 -21.66 24.77 23.60
CA GLY A 61 -22.14 23.47 23.15
C GLY A 61 -21.50 22.98 21.85
N ALA A 62 -20.54 23.71 21.27
CA ALA A 62 -19.79 23.25 20.11
C ALA A 62 -18.98 21.99 20.45
N LYS A 63 -18.75 21.16 19.43
CA LYS A 63 -17.91 19.96 19.53
C LYS A 63 -16.83 19.97 18.45
N GLU A 64 -15.62 19.62 18.85
CA GLU A 64 -14.47 19.40 17.96
C GLU A 64 -14.04 17.93 18.07
N TRP A 65 -13.68 17.35 16.93
CA TRP A 65 -13.11 16.00 16.85
C TRP A 65 -11.75 16.08 16.17
N GLU A 66 -10.72 15.64 16.88
CA GLU A 66 -9.36 15.50 16.38
C GLU A 66 -9.02 14.02 16.25
N ILE A 67 -8.46 13.64 15.10
CA ILE A 67 -8.15 12.25 14.77
C ILE A 67 -6.64 12.12 14.55
N GLU A 68 -5.98 11.37 15.43
CA GLU A 68 -4.58 10.97 15.28
C GLU A 68 -4.55 9.52 14.78
N SER A 69 -4.04 9.27 13.58
CA SER A 69 -3.93 7.92 13.02
C SER A 69 -2.50 7.61 12.61
N PRO A 70 -1.82 6.64 13.26
CA PRO A 70 -0.49 6.22 12.81
C PRO A 70 -0.59 5.50 11.46
N ILE A 71 0.38 5.77 10.57
CA ILE A 71 0.53 5.06 9.29
C ILE A 71 1.62 4.02 9.45
N THR A 72 1.25 2.74 9.50
CA THR A 72 2.22 1.63 9.46
C THR A 72 2.46 1.19 8.02
N PHE A 73 3.72 1.01 7.65
CA PHE A 73 4.09 0.37 6.39
C PHE A 73 5.07 -0.78 6.66
N GLN A 74 4.98 -1.82 5.84
CA GLN A 74 5.84 -2.98 5.88
C GLN A 74 6.27 -3.29 4.44
N TYR A 75 7.55 -3.62 4.27
CA TYR A 75 8.11 -4.12 3.03
C TYR A 75 9.12 -5.21 3.35
N ARG A 76 9.47 -6.02 2.36
CA ARG A 76 10.51 -7.04 2.47
C ARG A 76 11.56 -6.79 1.41
N VAL A 77 12.82 -7.00 1.80
CA VAL A 77 13.96 -7.06 0.87
C VAL A 77 14.43 -8.51 0.89
N ARG A 78 14.52 -9.12 -0.29
CA ARG A 78 15.00 -10.49 -0.46
C ARG A 78 16.08 -10.48 -1.53
N GLU A 79 17.24 -11.00 -1.17
CA GLU A 79 18.28 -11.36 -2.13
C GLU A 79 17.93 -12.72 -2.74
N SER A 80 18.03 -12.83 -4.06
CA SER A 80 17.85 -14.09 -4.80
C SER A 80 18.96 -14.21 -5.82
N ALA A 81 19.59 -15.38 -5.90
CA ALA A 81 20.62 -15.64 -6.90
C ALA A 81 20.06 -15.56 -8.33
N ASP A 82 18.80 -15.99 -8.50
CA ASP A 82 18.10 -15.92 -9.78
C ASP A 82 16.60 -15.66 -9.54
N VAL A 83 16.13 -14.52 -10.02
CA VAL A 83 14.71 -14.14 -9.92
C VAL A 83 13.87 -14.70 -11.08
N PHE A 84 14.52 -15.17 -12.15
CA PHE A 84 13.87 -15.74 -13.34
C PHE A 84 14.01 -17.27 -13.42
N ALA A 85 14.47 -17.91 -12.34
CA ALA A 85 14.45 -19.37 -12.25
C ALA A 85 12.99 -19.86 -12.29
N LEU A 86 12.69 -20.88 -13.11
CA LEU A 86 11.32 -21.33 -13.36
C LEU A 86 10.65 -21.97 -12.14
N ASP A 87 11.42 -22.38 -11.14
CA ASP A 87 10.94 -22.88 -9.85
C ASP A 87 10.76 -21.77 -8.79
N SER A 88 11.09 -20.52 -9.13
CA SER A 88 10.99 -19.37 -8.25
C SER A 88 9.62 -18.71 -8.32
N ASP A 89 9.04 -18.41 -7.16
CA ASP A 89 7.73 -17.76 -7.05
C ASP A 89 7.80 -16.28 -6.60
N VAL A 90 9.01 -15.72 -6.52
CA VAL A 90 9.25 -14.40 -5.92
C VAL A 90 8.56 -13.27 -6.67
N LEU A 91 8.51 -13.34 -8.01
CA LEU A 91 7.82 -12.35 -8.84
C LEU A 91 6.30 -12.58 -8.87
N LEU A 92 5.83 -13.75 -8.45
CA LEU A 92 4.41 -14.09 -8.42
C LEU A 92 3.78 -13.68 -7.10
N PHE A 93 4.41 -13.99 -5.97
CA PHE A 93 3.81 -13.88 -4.65
C PHE A 93 4.66 -13.11 -3.63
N GLY A 94 5.82 -12.57 -4.05
CA GLY A 94 6.76 -11.88 -3.15
C GLY A 94 6.22 -10.64 -2.45
N HIS A 95 5.08 -10.07 -2.91
CA HIS A 95 4.39 -8.96 -2.25
C HIS A 95 3.39 -9.42 -1.16
N LEU A 96 2.98 -10.69 -1.14
CA LEU A 96 1.95 -11.19 -0.23
C LEU A 96 2.53 -11.53 1.14
N THR A 97 1.89 -11.07 2.21
CA THR A 97 2.36 -11.25 3.60
C THR A 97 1.52 -12.22 4.41
N THR A 98 0.32 -12.60 3.94
CA THR A 98 -0.61 -13.47 4.66
C THR A 98 -0.87 -14.77 3.90
N ALA A 99 -1.12 -15.85 4.63
CA ALA A 99 -1.49 -17.13 4.04
C ALA A 99 -2.85 -17.08 3.33
N GLU A 100 -3.77 -16.24 3.83
CA GLU A 100 -5.08 -16.01 3.20
C GLU A 100 -4.92 -15.36 1.82
N ASP A 101 -4.17 -14.27 1.71
CA ASP A 101 -3.96 -13.59 0.43
C ASP A 101 -3.23 -14.50 -0.57
N LEU A 102 -2.25 -15.28 -0.10
CA LEU A 102 -1.55 -16.27 -0.93
C LEU A 102 -2.52 -17.33 -1.49
N LEU A 103 -3.41 -17.86 -0.65
CA LEU A 103 -4.44 -18.81 -1.09
C LEU A 103 -5.38 -18.17 -2.10
N ARG A 104 -5.89 -16.95 -1.83
CA ARG A 104 -6.79 -16.22 -2.73
C ARG A 104 -6.12 -15.91 -4.08
N ALA A 105 -4.83 -15.60 -4.07
CA ALA A 105 -4.06 -15.39 -5.30
C ALA A 105 -3.89 -16.70 -6.09
N LYS A 106 -3.63 -17.83 -5.44
CA LYS A 106 -3.47 -19.14 -6.09
C LYS A 106 -4.78 -19.72 -6.68
N LEU A 107 -5.94 -19.26 -6.22
CA LEU A 107 -7.25 -19.74 -6.68
C LEU A 107 -7.78 -19.05 -7.95
N ARG A 108 -7.00 -18.13 -8.54
CA ARG A 108 -7.41 -17.34 -9.71
C ARG A 108 -6.29 -17.22 -10.72
N ALA A 109 -6.63 -16.84 -11.96
CA ALA A 109 -5.65 -16.49 -12.97
C ALA A 109 -4.85 -15.24 -12.53
N LEU A 110 -3.53 -15.31 -12.62
CA LEU A 110 -2.64 -14.22 -12.24
C LEU A 110 -2.53 -13.21 -13.38
N LYS A 111 -2.54 -11.91 -13.02
CA LYS A 111 -2.33 -10.82 -13.98
C LYS A 111 -1.19 -9.94 -13.54
N ARG A 112 -0.27 -9.58 -14.44
CA ARG A 112 0.85 -8.68 -14.11
C ARG A 112 1.02 -7.62 -15.19
N VAL A 113 1.13 -6.37 -14.77
CA VAL A 113 1.81 -5.35 -15.59
C VAL A 113 3.27 -5.42 -15.21
N VAL A 114 4.12 -5.72 -16.19
CA VAL A 114 5.55 -5.88 -16.00
C VAL A 114 6.24 -4.78 -16.79
N VAL A 115 6.90 -3.87 -16.10
CA VAL A 115 7.64 -2.77 -16.69
C VAL A 115 9.12 -3.10 -16.62
N VAL A 116 9.77 -3.16 -17.79
CA VAL A 116 11.17 -3.54 -17.91
C VAL A 116 11.94 -2.42 -18.60
N ASP A 117 13.10 -2.07 -18.05
CA ASP A 117 14.05 -1.21 -18.76
C ASP A 117 14.49 -1.85 -20.08
N ASP A 118 14.60 -1.07 -21.14
CA ASP A 118 14.89 -1.56 -22.49
C ASP A 118 16.26 -2.26 -22.58
N ASN A 119 17.28 -1.78 -21.88
CA ASN A 119 18.60 -2.42 -21.87
C ASN A 119 18.59 -3.72 -21.06
N VAL A 120 17.85 -3.76 -19.95
CA VAL A 120 17.63 -5.00 -19.21
C VAL A 120 16.87 -6.02 -20.07
N TYR A 121 15.85 -5.60 -20.80
CA TYR A 121 15.10 -6.47 -21.69
C TYR A 121 15.95 -7.01 -22.84
N LYS A 122 16.85 -6.19 -23.43
CA LYS A 122 17.81 -6.68 -24.44
C LYS A 122 18.70 -7.82 -23.93
N LEU A 123 19.04 -7.82 -22.64
CA LEU A 123 19.92 -8.82 -22.03
C LEU A 123 19.18 -10.06 -21.51
N TYR A 124 17.97 -9.87 -20.97
CA TYR A 124 17.25 -10.91 -20.23
C TYR A 124 15.84 -11.18 -20.75
N GLY A 125 15.41 -10.56 -21.86
CA GLY A 125 14.05 -10.63 -22.39
C GLY A 125 13.56 -12.06 -22.61
N GLU A 126 14.38 -12.92 -23.22
CA GLU A 126 14.04 -14.34 -23.40
C GLU A 126 13.74 -15.05 -22.08
N ARG A 127 14.50 -14.73 -21.03
CA ARG A 127 14.31 -15.32 -19.69
C ARG A 127 13.05 -14.78 -19.02
N ILE A 128 12.78 -13.49 -19.16
CA ILE A 128 11.58 -12.83 -18.64
C ILE A 128 10.34 -13.44 -19.28
N ASP A 129 10.34 -13.55 -20.62
CA ASP A 129 9.21 -14.10 -21.38
C ASP A 129 9.00 -15.58 -21.05
N ALA A 130 10.08 -16.38 -20.98
CA ALA A 130 10.01 -17.78 -20.60
C ALA A 130 9.47 -17.98 -19.18
N TYR A 131 9.89 -17.15 -18.22
CA TYR A 131 9.44 -17.21 -16.84
C TYR A 131 7.93 -16.99 -16.74
N PHE A 132 7.42 -15.89 -17.31
CA PHE A 132 5.99 -15.59 -17.22
C PHE A 132 5.12 -16.55 -18.03
N ALA A 133 5.61 -17.06 -19.16
CA ALA A 133 4.94 -18.10 -19.93
C ALA A 133 4.86 -19.43 -19.16
N HIS A 134 5.95 -19.83 -18.48
CA HIS A 134 5.98 -21.05 -17.67
C HIS A 134 4.93 -21.05 -16.54
N HIS A 135 4.68 -19.88 -15.95
CA HIS A 135 3.75 -19.72 -14.83
C HIS A 135 2.31 -19.39 -15.24
N ASP A 136 1.98 -19.42 -16.54
CA ASP A 136 0.64 -19.12 -17.08
C ASP A 136 0.05 -17.80 -16.55
N VAL A 137 0.88 -16.76 -16.52
CA VAL A 137 0.49 -15.42 -16.05
C VAL A 137 0.00 -14.59 -17.23
N GLN A 138 -1.14 -13.92 -17.07
CA GLN A 138 -1.59 -12.92 -18.04
C GLN A 138 -0.73 -11.65 -17.88
N VAL A 139 0.24 -11.47 -18.77
CA VAL A 139 1.21 -10.37 -18.69
C VAL A 139 0.91 -9.28 -19.71
N LYS A 140 0.88 -8.03 -19.24
CA LYS A 140 1.08 -6.83 -20.08
C LYS A 140 2.52 -6.37 -19.88
N LEU A 141 3.40 -6.76 -20.79
CA LEU A 141 4.81 -6.39 -20.78
C LEU A 141 4.99 -5.00 -21.39
N MET A 142 5.64 -4.10 -20.66
CA MET A 142 5.98 -2.75 -21.09
C MET A 142 7.49 -2.58 -21.06
N VAL A 143 8.12 -2.68 -22.23
CA VAL A 143 9.54 -2.39 -22.38
C VAL A 143 9.69 -0.89 -22.62
N LEU A 144 10.28 -0.18 -21.66
CA LEU A 144 10.43 1.28 -21.69
C LEU A 144 11.91 1.63 -21.65
N GLU A 145 12.33 2.57 -22.47
CA GLU A 145 13.63 3.22 -22.30
C GLU A 145 13.56 4.07 -21.03
N THR A 146 14.34 3.76 -19.99
CA THR A 146 14.26 4.48 -18.71
C THR A 146 15.52 5.30 -18.46
N THR A 147 15.48 6.59 -18.78
CA THR A 147 16.56 7.55 -18.56
C THR A 147 16.06 8.72 -17.72
N GLU A 148 16.97 9.47 -17.08
CA GLU A 148 16.56 10.64 -16.30
C GLU A 148 15.90 11.72 -17.19
N GLU A 149 16.29 11.81 -18.46
CA GLU A 149 15.71 12.78 -19.41
C GLU A 149 14.24 12.47 -19.74
N ASN A 150 13.85 11.19 -19.72
CA ASN A 150 12.51 10.76 -20.08
C ASN A 150 11.65 10.37 -18.86
N LYS A 151 12.20 10.55 -17.65
CA LYS A 151 11.53 10.36 -16.36
C LYS A 151 10.45 11.43 -16.14
N ASP A 152 9.30 11.22 -16.75
CA ASP A 152 8.19 12.17 -16.70
C ASP A 152 6.88 11.54 -16.22
N ILE A 153 5.90 12.41 -15.98
CA ILE A 153 4.55 12.02 -15.54
C ILE A 153 3.83 11.18 -16.61
N THR A 154 4.13 11.38 -17.88
CA THR A 154 3.50 10.67 -19.01
C THR A 154 3.81 9.19 -18.94
N MET A 155 5.04 8.81 -18.57
CA MET A 155 5.39 7.40 -18.36
C MET A 155 4.58 6.75 -17.24
N ALA A 156 4.43 7.43 -16.10
CA ALA A 156 3.63 6.93 -15.00
C ALA A 156 2.15 6.76 -15.39
N LEU A 157 1.61 7.68 -16.20
CA LEU A 157 0.24 7.60 -16.70
C LEU A 157 0.04 6.43 -17.69
N LYS A 158 1.02 6.14 -18.56
CA LYS A 158 0.98 4.96 -19.44
C LYS A 158 0.96 3.66 -18.65
N ILE A 159 1.72 3.58 -17.56
CA ILE A 159 1.69 2.41 -16.66
C ILE A 159 0.32 2.30 -15.99
N ALA A 160 -0.23 3.41 -15.48
CA ALA A 160 -1.57 3.44 -14.88
C ALA A 160 -2.66 3.00 -15.88
N GLU A 161 -2.56 3.39 -17.15
CA GLU A 161 -3.44 2.95 -18.23
C GLU A 161 -3.31 1.45 -18.48
N ALA A 162 -2.09 0.92 -18.61
CA ALA A 162 -1.86 -0.52 -18.76
C ALA A 162 -2.43 -1.35 -17.59
N VAL A 163 -2.30 -0.83 -16.36
CA VAL A 163 -2.88 -1.42 -15.14
C VAL A 163 -4.41 -1.45 -15.23
N HIS A 164 -5.01 -0.36 -15.73
CA HIS A 164 -6.45 -0.28 -15.94
C HIS A 164 -6.95 -1.26 -17.01
N GLU A 165 -6.31 -1.28 -18.17
CA GLU A 165 -6.66 -2.13 -19.31
C GLU A 165 -6.60 -3.62 -18.97
N LEU A 166 -5.51 -4.05 -18.31
CA LEU A 166 -5.36 -5.45 -17.90
C LEU A 166 -6.38 -5.85 -16.82
N GLY A 167 -6.88 -4.87 -16.06
CA GLY A 167 -7.86 -5.09 -15.00
C GLY A 167 -7.29 -5.96 -13.89
N ILE A 168 -6.12 -5.57 -13.37
CA ILE A 168 -5.48 -6.28 -12.26
C ILE A 168 -6.25 -6.09 -10.95
N ASP A 169 -6.19 -7.09 -10.08
CA ASP A 169 -6.76 -6.98 -8.73
C ASP A 169 -6.04 -5.92 -7.91
N ARG A 170 -6.80 -5.16 -7.11
CA ARG A 170 -6.29 -4.01 -6.35
C ARG A 170 -5.21 -4.38 -5.32
N ARG A 171 -5.25 -5.58 -4.75
CA ARG A 171 -4.37 -5.99 -3.63
C ARG A 171 -3.57 -7.25 -3.91
N LEU A 172 -4.09 -8.13 -4.77
CA LEU A 172 -3.49 -9.43 -5.01
C LEU A 172 -2.59 -9.44 -6.25
N ASP A 173 -2.76 -8.51 -7.19
CA ASP A 173 -1.91 -8.39 -8.37
C ASP A 173 -0.98 -7.17 -8.27
N PRO A 174 0.34 -7.37 -8.19
CA PRO A 174 1.31 -6.29 -8.19
C PRO A 174 1.66 -5.84 -9.61
N VAL A 175 2.10 -4.58 -9.71
CA VAL A 175 2.94 -4.13 -10.83
C VAL A 175 4.38 -4.58 -10.56
N ILE A 176 5.10 -5.05 -11.57
CA ILE A 176 6.49 -5.49 -11.42
C ILE A 176 7.40 -4.51 -12.16
N ALA A 177 8.40 -3.96 -11.48
CA ALA A 177 9.49 -3.17 -12.06
C ALA A 177 10.74 -4.05 -12.19
N ILE A 178 11.37 -4.05 -13.37
CA ILE A 178 12.63 -4.76 -13.62
C ILE A 178 13.57 -3.80 -14.34
N GLY A 179 14.49 -3.18 -13.62
CA GLY A 179 15.34 -2.14 -14.18
C GLY A 179 16.24 -1.47 -13.15
N GLY A 180 16.81 -0.33 -13.51
CA GLY A 180 17.54 0.54 -12.58
C GLY A 180 16.62 1.47 -11.79
N GLY A 181 17.22 2.43 -11.08
CA GLY A 181 16.48 3.38 -10.22
C GLY A 181 15.40 4.18 -10.96
N VAL A 182 15.66 4.61 -12.20
CA VAL A 182 14.68 5.36 -13.00
C VAL A 182 13.42 4.54 -13.24
N CYS A 183 13.56 3.30 -13.73
CA CYS A 183 12.45 2.38 -13.92
C CYS A 183 11.65 2.18 -12.62
N MET A 184 12.35 1.88 -11.52
CA MET A 184 11.72 1.63 -10.23
C MET A 184 10.98 2.85 -9.66
N ASP A 185 11.53 4.06 -9.84
CA ASP A 185 10.91 5.30 -9.41
C ASP A 185 9.61 5.58 -10.17
N ILE A 186 9.62 5.42 -11.49
CA ILE A 186 8.44 5.66 -12.34
C ILE A 186 7.34 4.65 -12.00
N VAL A 187 7.68 3.37 -11.89
CA VAL A 187 6.73 2.32 -11.53
C VAL A 187 6.21 2.50 -10.10
N GLY A 188 7.09 2.78 -9.15
CA GLY A 188 6.74 3.03 -7.76
C GLY A 188 5.79 4.21 -7.63
N PHE A 189 6.07 5.30 -8.34
CA PHE A 189 5.19 6.47 -8.39
C PHE A 189 3.83 6.12 -9.01
N ALA A 190 3.79 5.47 -10.18
CA ALA A 190 2.55 5.04 -10.83
C ALA A 190 1.70 4.14 -9.90
N ALA A 191 2.32 3.17 -9.24
CA ALA A 191 1.67 2.27 -8.29
C ALA A 191 1.16 3.00 -7.03
N SER A 192 1.88 4.02 -6.56
CA SER A 192 1.46 4.83 -5.41
C SER A 192 0.17 5.62 -5.68
N ILE A 193 0.02 6.17 -6.88
CA ILE A 193 -1.13 7.01 -7.25
C ILE A 193 -2.31 6.18 -7.78
N TYR A 194 -2.05 5.04 -8.44
CA TYR A 194 -3.12 4.22 -9.01
C TYR A 194 -3.97 3.58 -7.90
N ARG A 195 -5.28 3.89 -7.92
CA ARG A 195 -6.28 3.45 -6.92
C ARG A 195 -5.87 3.70 -5.46
N ARG A 196 -5.12 4.78 -5.22
CA ARG A 196 -4.63 5.21 -3.90
C ARG A 196 -3.81 4.12 -3.22
N ARG A 197 -2.83 3.56 -3.95
CA ARG A 197 -1.95 2.42 -3.64
C ARG A 197 -2.36 1.11 -4.29
N THR A 198 -1.53 0.69 -5.23
CA THR A 198 -1.48 -0.65 -5.83
C THR A 198 -0.18 -1.31 -5.39
N PRO A 199 -0.18 -2.62 -5.03
CA PRO A 199 1.05 -3.31 -4.67
C PRO A 199 2.02 -3.33 -5.86
N TYR A 200 3.32 -3.37 -5.56
CA TYR A 200 4.34 -3.51 -6.59
C TYR A 200 5.55 -4.27 -6.05
N ILE A 201 6.30 -4.88 -6.96
CA ILE A 201 7.59 -5.54 -6.73
C ILE A 201 8.63 -4.75 -7.52
N ARG A 202 9.80 -4.49 -6.92
CA ARG A 202 10.94 -3.81 -7.53
C ARG A 202 12.24 -4.47 -7.12
#